data_AF-A0A8C4Q0P3-F1
#
_entry.id   AF-A0A8C4Q0P3-F1
#
_cell.length_a   1.000
_cell.length_b   1.000
_cell.length_c   1.000
_cell.angle_alpha   90.00
_cell.angle_beta   90.00
_cell.angle_gamma   90.00
#
_symmetry.space_group_name_H-M   'P 1'
#
loop_
_entity.id
_entity.type
_entity.pdbx_description
1 polymer ?
#
loop_
_entity_poly.entity_id
_entity_poly.type
_entity_poly.pdbx_seq_one_letter_code
_entity_poly.pdbx_strand_id
1 'polypeptide(L)'
;MTGKTDGMSRNQNMDAAMQRRVAEREARRTRRRQAREGVEITNSPYATHHEGLSSDDEETSIDVATFTAEKERILEEATNIWIDVWEEFGTVSGISIRFASWHKSFPAAYQQAFAALCLSRLLTPLIQIQLLRWNPLEPNCPDLESFPWFESLLFYGCDDIGSSITKEEKVDDDPDLEIIPSLVEKVVIPRLNIWDPMSTSQTERLVRTVTLIIKNYPTNDLRKYLHQALLKSILLRLRQAVDEDVFIPIYHKIVATWHGLLNATSLRELSLDGILNRYLLLSLQAAPPSSGLMQAQQVRGRRCFLIYFLCPPQLANLCRYIYHAATSIHRLAFGCPDTERRQARETVQQACQLLRSMGATVHATALTAECNPTPSTQSQAANTPSPATSILSPAAGPQHM
;
A
#
# COMPACT_ATOMS: atom_id res chain seq x y z
N MET A 1 -53.38 -20.33 16.66
CA MET A 1 -53.22 -18.93 16.21
C MET A 1 -51.89 -18.32 16.72
N THR A 2 -50.76 -19.05 16.65
CA THR A 2 -49.50 -18.65 17.32
C THR A 2 -48.37 -18.29 16.36
N GLY A 3 -48.60 -18.29 15.04
CA GLY A 3 -47.54 -17.99 14.04
C GLY A 3 -47.43 -16.52 13.62
N LYS A 4 -48.28 -15.61 14.14
CA LYS A 4 -48.36 -14.22 13.67
C LYS A 4 -47.52 -13.23 14.50
N THR A 5 -47.12 -13.61 15.71
CA THR A 5 -46.38 -12.75 16.66
C THR A 5 -44.86 -12.77 16.41
N ASP A 6 -44.28 -13.90 16.00
CA ASP A 6 -42.83 -14.02 15.76
C ASP A 6 -42.33 -13.25 14.54
N GLY A 7 -43.17 -13.12 13.50
CA GLY A 7 -42.85 -12.30 12.32
C GLY A 7 -42.83 -10.80 12.63
N MET A 8 -43.68 -10.35 13.56
CA MET A 8 -43.78 -8.95 13.97
C MET A 8 -42.56 -8.52 14.80
N SER A 9 -42.11 -9.37 15.74
CA SER A 9 -40.90 -9.08 16.54
C SER A 9 -39.61 -9.17 15.74
N ARG A 10 -39.50 -10.06 14.73
CA ARG A 10 -38.35 -10.07 13.81
C ARG A 10 -38.27 -8.82 12.95
N ASN A 11 -39.40 -8.36 12.39
CA ASN A 11 -39.43 -7.10 11.64
C ASN A 11 -39.10 -5.90 12.53
N GLN A 12 -39.63 -5.85 13.75
CA GLN A 12 -39.31 -4.77 14.70
C GLN A 12 -37.82 -4.74 15.10
N ASN A 13 -37.17 -5.90 15.27
CA ASN A 13 -35.72 -5.96 15.51
C ASN A 13 -34.90 -5.54 14.28
N MET A 14 -35.35 -5.89 13.08
CA MET A 14 -34.71 -5.46 11.82
C MET A 14 -34.85 -3.94 11.62
N ASP A 15 -36.03 -3.39 11.91
CA ASP A 15 -36.33 -1.96 11.85
C ASP A 15 -35.54 -1.19 12.93
N ALA A 16 -35.43 -1.73 14.15
CA ALA A 16 -34.60 -1.15 15.20
C ALA A 16 -33.11 -1.18 14.85
N ALA A 17 -32.61 -2.27 14.25
CA ALA A 17 -31.23 -2.37 13.78
C ALA A 17 -30.97 -1.44 12.57
N MET A 18 -31.97 -1.22 11.72
CA MET A 18 -31.91 -0.25 10.63
C MET A 18 -31.89 1.18 11.18
N GLN A 19 -32.77 1.50 12.13
CA GLN A 19 -32.83 2.80 12.80
C GLN A 19 -31.55 3.12 13.57
N ARG A 20 -30.96 2.15 14.28
CA ARG A 20 -29.64 2.32 14.92
C ARG A 20 -28.56 2.66 13.90
N ARG A 21 -28.51 1.94 12.77
CA ARG A 21 -27.55 2.23 11.68
C ARG A 21 -27.80 3.58 11.01
N VAL A 22 -29.05 4.03 10.92
CA VAL A 22 -29.40 5.36 10.38
C VAL A 22 -28.98 6.46 11.36
N ALA A 23 -29.31 6.32 12.64
CA ALA A 23 -28.94 7.26 13.70
C ALA A 23 -27.42 7.35 13.86
N GLU A 24 -26.71 6.23 13.75
CA GLU A 24 -25.24 6.20 13.80
C GLU A 24 -24.62 6.94 12.60
N ARG A 25 -25.11 6.69 11.38
CA ARG A 25 -24.69 7.44 10.18
C ARG A 25 -25.02 8.93 10.27
N GLU A 26 -26.12 9.29 10.91
CA GLU A 26 -26.51 10.68 11.11
C GLU A 26 -25.63 11.36 12.16
N ALA A 27 -25.35 10.70 13.29
CA ALA A 27 -24.40 11.17 14.30
C ALA A 27 -22.98 11.36 13.72
N ARG A 28 -22.52 10.46 12.84
CA ARG A 28 -21.26 10.62 12.08
C ARG A 28 -21.30 11.87 11.19
N ARG A 29 -22.38 12.08 10.43
CA ARG A 29 -22.55 13.28 9.60
C ARG A 29 -22.59 14.58 10.42
N THR A 30 -23.21 14.58 11.59
CA THR A 30 -23.27 15.74 12.48
C THR A 30 -21.90 16.05 13.09
N ARG A 31 -21.14 15.04 13.53
CA ARG A 31 -19.74 15.22 13.98
C ARG A 31 -18.86 15.83 12.90
N ARG A 32 -19.03 15.42 11.63
CA ARG A 32 -18.31 16.02 10.49
C ARG A 32 -18.65 17.49 10.28
N ARG A 33 -19.93 17.87 10.43
CA ARG A 33 -20.34 19.30 10.33
C ARG A 33 -19.69 20.12 11.44
N GLN A 34 -19.76 19.64 12.69
CA GLN A 34 -19.19 20.34 13.85
C GLN A 34 -17.66 20.46 13.80
N ALA A 35 -16.94 19.40 13.39
CA ALA A 35 -15.49 19.46 13.23
C ALA A 35 -15.05 20.45 12.13
N ARG A 36 -15.87 20.63 11.09
CA ARG A 36 -15.62 21.60 10.01
C ARG A 36 -15.94 23.02 10.44
N GLU A 37 -17.07 23.22 11.12
CA GLU A 37 -17.44 24.51 11.72
C GLU A 37 -16.37 24.98 12.72
N GLY A 38 -15.71 24.06 13.44
CA GLY A 38 -14.58 24.37 14.32
C GLY A 38 -13.27 24.73 13.59
N VAL A 39 -13.05 24.21 12.37
CA VAL A 39 -11.83 24.46 11.56
C VAL A 39 -11.98 25.64 10.62
N GLU A 40 -13.18 25.92 10.09
CA GLU A 40 -13.49 27.08 9.23
C GLU A 40 -13.22 28.43 9.91
N ILE A 41 -13.19 28.48 11.24
CA ILE A 41 -12.86 29.70 12.00
C ILE A 41 -11.36 30.04 11.90
N THR A 42 -10.50 29.10 11.50
CA THR A 42 -9.04 29.30 11.55
C THR A 42 -8.33 29.37 10.20
N ASN A 43 -8.88 28.87 9.08
CA ASN A 43 -8.20 28.93 7.78
C ASN A 43 -9.13 28.98 6.55
N SER A 44 -9.02 30.08 5.80
CA SER A 44 -9.31 30.32 4.36
C SER A 44 -10.67 29.88 3.75
N PRO A 45 -11.42 30.81 3.10
CA PRO A 45 -12.76 30.56 2.53
C PRO A 45 -12.77 29.75 1.21
N TYR A 46 -11.65 29.13 0.82
CA TYR A 46 -11.51 28.41 -0.47
C TYR A 46 -11.39 26.88 -0.34
N ALA A 47 -11.53 26.31 0.85
CA ALA A 47 -11.57 24.86 1.03
C ALA A 47 -12.96 24.30 0.70
N THR A 48 -13.37 24.36 -0.57
CA THR A 48 -14.60 23.71 -1.05
C THR A 48 -14.53 22.20 -0.82
N HIS A 49 -15.15 21.74 0.25
CA HIS A 49 -15.30 20.32 0.56
C HIS A 49 -16.26 19.67 -0.46
N HIS A 50 -15.75 18.80 -1.33
CA HIS A 50 -16.58 18.03 -2.27
C HIS A 50 -17.32 16.89 -1.54
N GLU A 51 -18.65 16.92 -1.62
CA GLU A 51 -19.54 15.89 -1.10
C GLU A 51 -19.24 14.53 -1.76
N GLY A 52 -18.91 13.50 -0.97
CA GLY A 52 -18.55 12.16 -1.46
C GLY A 52 -17.12 11.67 -1.14
N LEU A 53 -16.26 12.49 -0.52
CA LEU A 53 -14.89 12.10 -0.13
C LEU A 53 -14.75 11.56 1.31
N SER A 54 -15.87 11.20 1.94
CA SER A 54 -15.85 10.77 3.34
C SER A 54 -15.76 9.24 3.42
N SER A 55 -14.67 8.73 4.00
CA SER A 55 -14.56 7.31 4.33
C SER A 55 -15.62 6.92 5.38
N ASP A 56 -16.14 5.68 5.30
CA ASP A 56 -17.08 5.11 6.28
C ASP A 56 -16.34 4.44 7.47
N ASP A 57 -15.00 4.41 7.45
CA ASP A 57 -14.14 3.80 8.47
C ASP A 57 -13.89 4.68 9.71
N GLU A 58 -14.89 5.43 10.17
CA GLU A 58 -14.76 6.22 11.40
C GLU A 58 -15.05 5.35 12.64
N GLU A 59 -14.06 5.21 13.51
CA GLU A 59 -14.19 4.58 14.82
C GLU A 59 -15.28 5.25 15.67
N THR A 60 -16.04 4.46 16.45
CA THR A 60 -17.06 5.05 17.30
C THR A 60 -16.41 5.84 18.44
N SER A 61 -17.10 6.86 18.97
CA SER A 61 -16.57 7.63 20.11
C SER A 61 -16.35 6.77 21.36
N ILE A 62 -17.05 5.65 21.46
CA ILE A 62 -16.86 4.68 22.54
C ILE A 62 -15.54 3.95 22.30
N ASP A 63 -15.30 3.44 21.10
CA ASP A 63 -14.05 2.76 20.75
C ASP A 63 -12.84 3.68 20.96
N VAL A 64 -12.92 4.92 20.50
CA VAL A 64 -11.88 5.94 20.72
C VAL A 64 -11.61 6.15 22.21
N ALA A 65 -12.67 6.31 23.03
CA ALA A 65 -12.51 6.52 24.47
C ALA A 65 -11.91 5.28 25.17
N THR A 66 -12.31 4.07 24.77
CA THR A 66 -11.74 2.83 25.32
C THR A 66 -10.27 2.66 24.93
N PHE A 67 -9.93 2.98 23.67
CA PHE A 67 -8.56 2.95 23.19
C PHE A 67 -7.67 3.96 23.93
N THR A 68 -8.14 5.20 24.13
CA THR A 68 -7.38 6.21 24.87
C THR A 68 -7.17 5.82 26.34
N ALA A 69 -8.19 5.28 26.99
CA ALA A 69 -8.08 4.84 28.38
C ALA A 69 -7.08 3.68 28.53
N GLU A 70 -7.13 2.71 27.62
CA GLU A 70 -6.18 1.59 27.64
C GLU A 70 -4.76 2.03 27.27
N LYS A 71 -4.61 2.96 26.32
CA LYS A 71 -3.34 3.60 25.98
C LYS A 71 -2.74 4.29 27.21
N GLU A 72 -3.52 5.08 27.95
CA GLU A 72 -3.07 5.77 29.16
C GLU A 72 -2.66 4.76 30.26
N ARG A 73 -3.47 3.74 30.50
CA ARG A 73 -3.17 2.67 31.47
C ARG A 73 -1.83 1.99 31.19
N ILE A 74 -1.59 1.60 29.93
CA ILE A 74 -0.32 0.97 29.51
C ILE A 74 0.86 1.92 29.72
N LEU A 75 0.69 3.20 29.45
CA LEU A 75 1.75 4.20 29.59
C LEU A 75 2.10 4.46 31.06
N GLU A 76 1.13 4.43 31.95
CA GLU A 76 1.36 4.50 33.40
C GLU A 76 2.10 3.25 33.88
N GLU A 77 1.66 2.07 33.48
CA GLU A 77 2.31 0.80 33.84
C GLU A 77 3.77 0.76 33.35
N ALA A 78 4.04 1.29 32.15
CA ALA A 78 5.37 1.36 31.58
C ALA A 78 6.37 2.20 32.41
N THR A 79 5.89 3.22 33.14
CA THR A 79 6.77 4.02 34.03
C THR A 79 7.24 3.25 35.25
N ASN A 80 6.57 2.16 35.62
CA ASN A 80 6.89 1.37 36.80
C ASN A 80 7.82 0.18 36.52
N ILE A 81 8.14 -0.10 35.25
CA ILE A 81 8.92 -1.30 34.85
C ILE A 81 10.32 -1.34 35.49
N TRP A 82 10.94 -0.18 35.73
CA TRP A 82 12.33 -0.07 36.22
C TRP A 82 12.44 0.49 37.64
N ILE A 83 11.34 0.50 38.40
CA ILE A 83 11.28 1.16 39.71
C ILE A 83 12.18 0.49 40.77
N ASP A 84 12.46 -0.80 40.60
CA ASP A 84 13.30 -1.63 41.47
C ASP A 84 14.77 -1.68 41.02
N VAL A 85 15.11 -0.98 39.93
CA VAL A 85 16.46 -0.94 39.35
C VAL A 85 17.15 0.36 39.73
N TRP A 86 18.42 0.27 40.14
CA TRP A 86 19.24 1.44 40.40
C TRP A 86 19.33 2.33 39.16
N GLU A 87 19.24 3.65 39.35
CA GLU A 87 19.20 4.65 38.26
C GLU A 87 20.38 4.52 37.28
N GLU A 88 21.55 4.12 37.78
CA GLU A 88 22.76 3.89 36.99
C GLU A 88 22.69 2.70 36.03
N PHE A 89 21.73 1.79 36.23
CA PHE A 89 21.46 0.64 35.35
C PHE A 89 20.07 0.67 34.71
N GLY A 90 19.17 1.52 35.22
CA GLY A 90 17.79 1.66 34.73
C GLY A 90 17.59 2.80 33.73
N THR A 91 18.61 3.65 33.50
CA THR A 91 18.51 4.81 32.61
C THR A 91 19.54 4.75 31.48
N VAL A 92 19.19 5.32 30.32
CA VAL A 92 20.13 5.44 29.19
C VAL A 92 21.35 6.25 29.61
N SER A 93 21.16 7.38 30.29
CA SER A 93 22.26 8.22 30.79
C SER A 93 23.16 7.48 31.78
N GLY A 94 22.59 6.76 32.75
CA GLY A 94 23.35 6.03 33.76
C GLY A 94 24.26 4.96 33.14
N ILE A 95 23.70 4.16 32.24
CA ILE A 95 24.45 3.13 31.50
C ILE A 95 25.53 3.78 30.62
N SER A 96 25.19 4.84 29.89
CA SER A 96 26.12 5.58 29.04
C SER A 96 27.33 6.10 29.83
N ILE A 97 27.13 6.66 31.03
CA ILE A 97 28.22 7.13 31.90
C ILE A 97 29.15 5.99 32.31
N ARG A 98 28.59 4.83 32.70
CA ARG A 98 29.37 3.64 33.09
C ARG A 98 30.20 3.11 31.92
N PHE A 99 29.60 3.00 30.73
CA PHE A 99 30.29 2.55 29.53
C PHE A 99 31.36 3.54 29.06
N ALA A 100 31.09 4.85 29.12
CA ALA A 100 32.09 5.88 28.82
C ALA A 100 33.29 5.82 29.79
N SER A 101 33.03 5.61 31.08
CA SER A 101 34.08 5.40 32.09
C SER A 101 34.92 4.15 31.80
N TRP A 102 34.28 3.07 31.35
CA TRP A 102 34.97 1.84 30.95
C TRP A 102 35.83 2.07 29.69
N HIS A 103 35.28 2.72 28.67
CA HIS A 103 36.01 3.06 27.45
C HIS A 103 37.27 3.88 27.76
N LYS A 104 37.16 4.87 28.65
CA LYS A 104 38.28 5.72 29.08
C LYS A 104 39.33 4.98 29.92
N SER A 105 38.89 4.14 30.85
CA SER A 105 39.79 3.48 31.81
C SER A 105 40.48 2.25 31.23
N PHE A 106 39.80 1.50 30.36
CA PHE A 106 40.29 0.22 29.82
C PHE A 106 39.92 0.04 28.32
N PRO A 107 40.48 0.85 27.41
CA PRO A 107 40.09 0.85 26.00
C PRO A 107 40.34 -0.50 25.29
N ALA A 108 41.45 -1.18 25.59
CA ALA A 108 41.74 -2.49 25.00
C ALA A 108 40.70 -3.56 25.42
N ALA A 109 40.28 -3.55 26.70
CA ALA A 109 39.26 -4.46 27.18
C ALA A 109 37.88 -4.13 26.60
N TYR A 110 37.57 -2.83 26.46
CA TYR A 110 36.32 -2.35 25.84
C TYR A 110 36.17 -2.85 24.39
N GLN A 111 37.24 -2.70 23.59
CA GLN A 111 37.27 -3.18 22.20
C GLN A 111 37.19 -4.71 22.12
N GLN A 112 37.98 -5.44 22.92
CA GLN A 112 37.98 -6.91 22.93
C GLN A 112 36.63 -7.50 23.35
N ALA A 113 35.88 -6.80 24.21
CA ALA A 113 34.55 -7.21 24.65
C ALA A 113 33.43 -6.78 23.70
N PHE A 114 33.74 -6.13 22.58
CA PHE A 114 32.75 -5.54 21.66
C PHE A 114 31.74 -4.66 22.41
N ALA A 115 32.22 -3.83 23.35
CA ALA A 115 31.37 -3.11 24.28
C ALA A 115 30.39 -2.14 23.59
N ALA A 116 30.79 -1.48 22.50
CA ALA A 116 29.91 -0.63 21.67
C ALA A 116 28.67 -1.39 21.15
N LEU A 117 28.89 -2.60 20.62
CA LEU A 117 27.82 -3.48 20.14
C LEU A 117 26.92 -3.92 21.30
N CYS A 118 27.51 -4.28 22.45
CA CYS A 118 26.77 -4.65 23.65
C CYS A 118 25.92 -3.49 24.18
N LEU A 119 26.46 -2.26 24.16
CA LEU A 119 25.76 -1.05 24.58
C LEU A 119 24.51 -0.81 23.72
N SER A 120 24.63 -0.90 22.40
CA SER A 120 23.46 -0.77 21.49
C SER A 120 22.36 -1.79 21.81
N ARG A 121 22.72 -3.01 22.23
CA ARG A 121 21.75 -4.05 22.60
C ARG A 121 21.14 -3.81 23.97
N LEU A 122 21.94 -3.37 24.94
CA LEU A 122 21.51 -3.10 26.31
C LEU A 122 20.52 -1.92 26.37
N LEU A 123 20.74 -0.88 25.56
CA LEU A 123 19.88 0.31 25.53
C LEU A 123 18.56 0.08 24.77
N THR A 124 18.46 -0.96 23.95
CA THR A 124 17.27 -1.27 23.14
C THR A 124 15.97 -1.30 23.96
N PRO A 125 15.83 -2.09 25.05
CA PRO A 125 14.59 -2.13 25.84
C PRO A 125 14.25 -0.79 26.52
N LEU A 126 15.26 -0.05 26.99
CA LEU A 126 15.06 1.27 27.61
C LEU A 126 14.50 2.28 26.59
N ILE A 127 15.08 2.31 25.40
CA ILE A 127 14.64 3.20 24.31
C ILE A 127 13.27 2.77 23.78
N GLN A 128 12.98 1.46 23.72
CA GLN A 128 11.65 0.97 23.34
C GLN A 128 10.54 1.48 24.26
N ILE A 129 10.80 1.56 25.58
CA ILE A 129 9.86 2.11 26.56
C ILE A 129 9.74 3.63 26.41
N GLN A 130 10.83 4.36 26.20
CA GLN A 130 10.77 5.81 25.95
C GLN A 130 10.00 6.15 24.66
N LEU A 131 10.16 5.33 23.61
CA LEU A 131 9.46 5.49 22.34
C LEU A 131 8.07 4.84 22.34
N LEU A 132 7.56 4.35 23.47
CA LEU A 132 6.23 3.74 23.55
C LEU A 132 5.11 4.72 23.12
N ARG A 133 5.26 6.00 23.47
CA ARG A 133 4.36 7.10 23.05
C ARG A 133 4.64 7.63 21.64
N TRP A 134 5.80 7.31 21.07
CA TRP A 134 6.24 7.89 19.83
C TRP A 134 5.54 7.22 18.64
N ASN A 135 4.77 8.03 17.91
CA ASN A 135 4.06 7.60 16.70
C ASN A 135 4.32 8.61 15.57
N PRO A 136 5.20 8.31 14.59
CA PRO A 136 5.52 9.22 13.50
C PRO A 136 4.34 9.47 12.54
N LEU A 137 3.25 8.71 12.69
CA LEU A 137 2.02 8.86 11.92
C LEU A 137 0.98 9.76 12.62
N GLU A 138 1.26 10.26 13.83
CA GLU A 138 0.40 11.22 14.53
C GLU A 138 0.77 12.67 14.20
N PRO A 139 -0.18 13.62 14.26
CA PRO A 139 0.13 15.03 14.02
C PRO A 139 0.98 15.57 15.19
N ASN A 140 1.91 16.48 14.90
CA ASN A 140 2.81 17.08 15.90
C ASN A 140 3.67 16.07 16.68
N CYS A 141 4.04 14.96 16.04
CA CYS A 141 4.97 14.00 16.63
C CYS A 141 6.35 14.64 16.82
N PRO A 142 6.98 14.50 18.00
CA PRO A 142 8.32 15.01 18.25
C PRO A 142 9.36 14.28 17.40
N ASP A 143 10.38 15.03 16.97
CA ASP A 143 11.55 14.49 16.29
C ASP A 143 12.34 13.57 17.23
N LEU A 144 13.04 12.57 16.67
CA LEU A 144 13.80 11.59 17.46
C LEU A 144 14.89 12.25 18.32
N GLU A 145 15.47 13.32 17.78
CA GLU A 145 16.54 14.10 18.39
C GLU A 145 16.09 14.85 19.66
N SER A 146 14.78 15.02 19.87
CA SER A 146 14.24 15.64 21.08
C SER A 146 14.14 14.70 22.28
N PHE A 147 14.31 13.39 22.07
CA PHE A 147 14.16 12.41 23.15
C PHE A 147 15.41 12.34 24.04
N PRO A 148 15.25 12.14 25.36
CA PRO A 148 16.38 12.12 26.30
C PRO A 148 17.44 11.05 25.99
N TRP A 149 17.04 9.90 25.44
CA TRP A 149 17.98 8.86 25.04
C TRP A 149 18.92 9.34 23.92
N PHE A 150 18.42 10.18 23.01
CA PHE A 150 19.21 10.66 21.88
C PHE A 150 20.26 11.66 22.37
N GLU A 151 19.85 12.62 23.20
CA GLU A 151 20.76 13.58 23.83
C GLU A 151 21.85 12.86 24.64
N SER A 152 21.46 11.87 25.46
CA SER A 152 22.41 11.08 26.28
C SER A 152 23.46 10.35 25.44
N LEU A 153 23.11 9.93 24.22
CA LEU A 153 24.01 9.25 23.30
C LEU A 153 24.79 10.22 22.41
N LEU A 154 24.25 11.39 22.11
CA LEU A 154 24.93 12.40 21.32
C LEU A 154 26.20 12.90 22.04
N PHE A 155 26.13 12.99 23.37
CA PHE A 155 27.28 13.35 24.22
C PHE A 155 28.06 12.14 24.73
N TYR A 156 27.74 10.92 24.29
CA TYR A 156 28.46 9.72 24.69
C TYR A 156 29.92 9.77 24.19
N GLY A 157 30.87 9.53 25.08
CA GLY A 157 32.30 9.58 24.76
C GLY A 157 32.87 11.00 24.54
N CYS A 158 32.05 12.05 24.66
CA CYS A 158 32.54 13.43 24.63
C CYS A 158 33.06 13.83 26.02
N ASP A 159 34.37 14.04 26.15
CA ASP A 159 34.94 14.71 27.32
C ASP A 159 34.60 16.23 27.25
N ASP A 160 34.24 16.84 28.39
CA ASP A 160 33.91 18.27 28.56
C ASP A 160 34.64 19.23 27.58
N ILE A 161 33.89 19.83 26.64
CA ILE A 161 34.00 21.16 25.97
C ILE A 161 35.39 21.67 25.48
N GLY A 162 36.49 20.96 25.68
CA GLY A 162 37.86 21.50 25.56
C GLY A 162 38.79 20.76 24.60
N SER A 163 38.47 19.54 24.16
CA SER A 163 39.27 18.88 23.12
C SER A 163 38.80 19.31 21.73
N SER A 164 39.29 20.50 21.35
CA SER A 164 39.54 20.98 20.01
C SER A 164 39.16 20.06 18.84
N ILE A 165 38.48 20.70 17.88
CA ILE A 165 38.19 20.41 16.47
C ILE A 165 39.42 19.91 15.66
N THR A 166 40.21 18.97 16.17
CA THR A 166 41.46 18.52 15.55
C THR A 166 41.67 17.01 15.67
N LYS A 167 40.64 16.23 15.34
CA LYS A 167 40.81 14.82 14.96
C LYS A 167 40.10 14.57 13.63
N GLU A 168 40.70 15.09 12.57
CA GLU A 168 40.53 14.59 11.20
C GLU A 168 41.40 13.34 10.97
N GLU A 169 41.80 12.63 12.04
CA GLU A 169 42.42 11.32 11.99
C GLU A 169 41.32 10.26 11.99
N LYS A 170 40.95 9.76 10.80
CA LYS A 170 40.14 8.54 10.56
C LYS A 170 39.09 8.24 11.66
N VAL A 171 38.11 9.13 11.76
CA VAL A 171 36.93 8.96 12.64
C VAL A 171 36.01 7.81 12.16
N ASP A 172 36.19 7.30 10.93
CA ASP A 172 35.32 6.28 10.31
C ASP A 172 35.37 4.88 10.95
N ASP A 173 36.35 4.58 11.82
CA ASP A 173 36.52 3.24 12.45
C ASP A 173 36.14 3.21 13.94
N ASP A 174 35.56 4.28 14.51
CA ASP A 174 35.09 4.23 15.90
C ASP A 174 33.77 3.42 15.99
N PRO A 175 33.77 2.26 16.65
CA PRO A 175 32.57 1.42 16.76
C PRO A 175 31.44 2.11 17.56
N ASP A 176 31.75 3.13 18.36
CA ASP A 176 30.75 3.86 19.14
C ASP A 176 29.89 4.79 18.25
N LEU A 177 30.37 5.20 17.07
CA LEU A 177 29.59 6.00 16.11
C LEU A 177 28.42 5.22 15.50
N GLU A 178 28.49 3.89 15.51
CA GLU A 178 27.40 3.03 15.02
C GLU A 178 26.29 2.80 16.05
N ILE A 179 26.44 3.25 17.31
CA ILE A 179 25.46 3.01 18.36
C ILE A 179 24.10 3.63 18.01
N ILE A 180 24.06 4.92 17.65
CA ILE A 180 22.82 5.61 17.29
C ILE A 180 22.19 5.00 16.02
N PRO A 181 22.91 4.85 14.88
CA PRO A 181 22.37 4.18 13.70
C PRO A 181 21.82 2.78 13.99
N SER A 182 22.52 1.98 14.80
CA SER A 182 22.08 0.62 15.16
C SER A 182 20.80 0.62 16.01
N LEU A 183 20.65 1.60 16.90
CA LEU A 183 19.43 1.77 17.71
C LEU A 183 18.25 2.25 16.87
N VAL A 184 18.48 3.18 15.94
CA VAL A 184 17.46 3.60 14.97
C VAL A 184 17.00 2.40 14.14
N GLU A 185 17.93 1.57 13.67
CA GLU A 185 17.60 0.34 12.94
C GLU A 185 16.72 -0.61 13.77
N LYS A 186 17.11 -0.91 15.01
CA LYS A 186 16.47 -1.93 15.84
C LYS A 186 15.16 -1.46 16.49
N VAL A 187 15.01 -0.17 16.78
CA VAL A 187 13.88 0.35 17.56
C VAL A 187 12.90 1.16 16.72
N VAL A 188 13.42 2.04 15.86
CA VAL A 188 12.59 3.00 15.11
C VAL A 188 11.97 2.33 13.89
N ILE A 189 12.77 1.65 13.08
CA ILE A 189 12.31 1.05 11.80
C ILE A 189 11.13 0.09 11.98
N PRO A 190 11.13 -0.85 12.95
CA PRO A 190 10.00 -1.77 13.12
C PRO A 190 8.65 -1.08 13.36
N ARG A 191 8.66 0.11 13.96
CA ARG A 191 7.46 0.92 14.23
C ARG A 191 6.91 1.61 12.99
N LEU A 192 7.74 1.81 11.96
CA LEU A 192 7.36 2.46 10.71
C LEU A 192 6.51 1.57 9.79
N ASN A 193 6.41 0.27 10.08
CA ASN A 193 5.69 -0.67 9.22
C ASN A 193 4.15 -0.67 9.43
N ILE A 194 3.64 0.13 10.37
CA ILE A 194 2.25 0.12 10.81
C ILE A 194 1.54 1.40 10.36
N TRP A 195 1.42 1.64 9.05
CA TRP A 195 0.63 2.78 8.49
C TRP A 195 -0.53 2.30 7.62
N ASP A 196 -1.57 3.13 7.52
CA ASP A 196 -2.67 2.93 6.59
C ASP A 196 -2.26 3.37 5.16
N PRO A 197 -2.22 2.45 4.18
CA PRO A 197 -1.91 2.75 2.78
C PRO A 197 -2.93 3.63 2.07
N MET A 198 -4.14 3.80 2.62
CA MET A 198 -5.20 4.61 2.04
C MET A 198 -5.22 6.04 2.61
N SER A 199 -4.53 6.27 3.72
CA SER A 199 -4.39 7.59 4.33
C SER A 199 -3.26 8.38 3.68
N THR A 200 -3.61 9.44 2.95
CA THR A 200 -2.64 10.37 2.37
C THR A 200 -1.79 11.03 3.45
N SER A 201 -2.40 11.48 4.55
CA SER A 201 -1.69 12.16 5.63
C SER A 201 -0.73 11.24 6.38
N GLN A 202 -1.09 9.97 6.63
CA GLN A 202 -0.15 9.02 7.23
C GLN A 202 0.99 8.68 6.25
N THR A 203 0.67 8.48 4.97
CA THR A 203 1.68 8.18 3.95
C THR A 203 2.69 9.31 3.81
N GLU A 204 2.25 10.57 3.72
CA GLU A 204 3.14 11.73 3.62
C GLU A 204 4.07 11.86 4.84
N ARG A 205 3.53 11.67 6.05
CA ARG A 205 4.33 11.69 7.28
C ARG A 205 5.34 10.55 7.33
N LEU A 206 4.94 9.35 6.95
CA LEU A 206 5.85 8.20 6.88
C LEU A 206 6.98 8.44 5.89
N VAL A 207 6.66 8.89 4.67
CA VAL A 207 7.65 9.24 3.63
C VAL A 207 8.63 10.29 4.15
N ARG A 208 8.13 11.34 4.81
CA ARG A 208 8.98 12.37 5.45
C ARG A 208 9.91 11.77 6.49
N THR A 209 9.39 10.97 7.42
CA THR A 209 10.18 10.34 8.48
C THR A 209 11.26 9.43 7.92
N VAL A 210 10.92 8.59 6.94
CA VAL A 210 11.91 7.72 6.26
C VAL A 210 12.98 8.53 5.54
N THR A 211 12.59 9.61 4.87
CA THR A 211 13.53 10.52 4.19
C THR A 211 14.48 11.19 5.18
N LEU A 212 13.97 11.62 6.34
CA LEU A 212 14.77 12.21 7.42
C LEU A 212 15.76 11.19 8.00
N ILE A 213 15.33 9.95 8.25
CA ILE A 213 16.21 8.87 8.74
C ILE A 213 17.35 8.60 7.75
N ILE A 214 17.05 8.47 6.45
CA ILE A 214 18.07 8.24 5.42
C ILE A 214 19.06 9.41 5.33
N LYS A 215 18.57 10.65 5.54
CA LYS A 215 19.40 11.86 5.46
C LYS A 215 20.27 12.05 6.71
N ASN A 216 19.72 11.83 7.90
CA ASN A 216 20.40 12.08 9.17
C ASN A 216 21.37 10.96 9.56
N TYR A 217 21.16 9.73 9.06
CA TYR A 217 21.97 8.56 9.40
C TYR A 217 22.45 7.81 8.14
N PRO A 218 23.40 8.35 7.36
CA PRO A 218 23.84 7.77 6.09
C PRO A 218 24.77 6.55 6.24
N THR A 219 24.47 5.60 7.14
CA THR A 219 25.28 4.38 7.29
C THR A 219 24.98 3.37 6.19
N ASN A 220 26.01 2.74 5.62
CA ASN A 220 25.85 1.75 4.54
C ASN A 220 24.94 0.58 4.94
N ASP A 221 25.04 0.11 6.17
CA ASP A 221 24.28 -1.04 6.64
C ASP A 221 22.84 -0.67 7.01
N LEU A 222 22.62 0.50 7.62
CA LEU A 222 21.27 1.04 7.84
C LEU A 222 20.51 1.18 6.52
N ARG A 223 21.16 1.69 5.46
CA ARG A 223 20.55 1.80 4.13
C ARG A 223 20.14 0.44 3.58
N LYS A 224 21.01 -0.58 3.64
CA LYS A 224 20.68 -1.93 3.18
C LYS A 224 19.47 -2.49 3.94
N TYR A 225 19.46 -2.35 5.26
CA TYR A 225 18.36 -2.85 6.09
C TYR A 225 17.05 -2.11 5.81
N LEU A 226 17.09 -0.77 5.76
CA LEU A 226 15.93 0.07 5.43
C LEU A 226 15.36 -0.30 4.04
N HIS A 227 16.23 -0.53 3.06
CA HIS A 227 15.81 -1.02 1.73
C HIS A 227 15.22 -2.44 1.77
N GLN A 228 15.83 -3.38 2.50
CA GLN A 228 15.42 -4.79 2.49
C GLN A 228 14.21 -5.10 3.36
N ALA A 229 14.10 -4.47 4.54
CA ALA A 229 13.06 -4.73 5.51
C ALA A 229 11.88 -3.77 5.30
N LEU A 230 12.11 -2.46 5.46
CA LEU A 230 11.06 -1.46 5.48
C LEU A 230 10.47 -1.19 4.09
N LEU A 231 11.30 -0.88 3.10
CA LEU A 231 10.78 -0.56 1.75
C LEU A 231 10.13 -1.78 1.08
N LYS A 232 10.61 -2.99 1.37
CA LYS A 232 9.98 -4.23 0.92
C LYS A 232 8.64 -4.49 1.59
N SER A 233 8.52 -4.27 2.91
CA SER A 233 7.25 -4.41 3.61
C SER A 233 6.24 -3.35 3.17
N ILE A 234 6.70 -2.12 2.91
CA ILE A 234 5.92 -1.05 2.28
C ILE A 234 5.39 -1.45 0.92
N LEU A 235 6.24 -1.93 0.03
CA LEU A 235 5.80 -2.41 -1.28
C LEU A 235 4.78 -3.54 -1.19
N LEU A 236 4.97 -4.49 -0.28
CA LEU A 236 4.04 -5.60 -0.09
C LEU A 236 2.68 -5.12 0.41
N ARG A 237 2.66 -4.24 1.42
CA ARG A 237 1.43 -3.69 1.99
C ARG A 237 0.69 -2.81 0.99
N LEU A 238 1.41 -2.01 0.21
CA LEU A 238 0.84 -1.25 -0.90
C LEU A 238 0.18 -2.20 -1.91
N ARG A 239 0.87 -3.25 -2.35
CA ARG A 239 0.29 -4.25 -3.27
C ARG A 239 -0.99 -4.88 -2.71
N GLN A 240 -0.98 -5.31 -1.46
CA GLN A 240 -2.17 -5.87 -0.79
C GLN A 240 -3.34 -4.88 -0.77
N ALA A 241 -3.08 -3.60 -0.46
CA ALA A 241 -4.11 -2.58 -0.49
C ALA A 241 -4.72 -2.41 -1.89
N VAL A 242 -3.92 -2.48 -2.96
CA VAL A 242 -4.45 -2.42 -4.34
C VAL A 242 -5.26 -3.66 -4.71
N ASP A 243 -4.81 -4.84 -4.28
CA ASP A 243 -5.45 -6.11 -4.63
C ASP A 243 -6.82 -6.26 -3.94
N GLU A 244 -6.93 -5.78 -2.69
CA GLU A 244 -8.14 -5.87 -1.88
C GLU A 244 -9.14 -4.73 -2.16
N ASP A 245 -8.69 -3.50 -2.41
CA ASP A 245 -9.61 -2.34 -2.52
C ASP A 245 -10.10 -2.02 -3.94
N VAL A 246 -11.39 -1.71 -4.05
CA VAL A 246 -12.10 -1.43 -5.32
C VAL A 246 -12.07 0.05 -5.72
N PHE A 247 -11.74 0.98 -4.80
CA PHE A 247 -11.88 2.43 -5.03
C PHE A 247 -10.54 3.18 -5.01
N ILE A 248 -10.11 3.61 -6.21
CA ILE A 248 -8.76 4.14 -6.48
C ILE A 248 -8.71 5.57 -7.11
N PRO A 249 -9.55 6.56 -6.75
CA PRO A 249 -9.25 7.95 -7.14
C PRO A 249 -8.07 8.56 -6.36
N ILE A 250 -7.82 8.10 -5.13
CA ILE A 250 -6.83 8.70 -4.21
C ILE A 250 -5.48 7.98 -4.27
N TYR A 251 -5.48 6.68 -4.56
CA TYR A 251 -4.28 5.84 -4.47
C TYR A 251 -3.16 6.25 -5.44
N HIS A 252 -3.46 6.79 -6.62
CA HIS A 252 -2.42 7.29 -7.54
C HIS A 252 -1.56 8.39 -6.89
N LYS A 253 -2.16 9.24 -6.04
CA LYS A 253 -1.41 10.26 -5.30
C LYS A 253 -0.51 9.61 -4.25
N ILE A 254 -1.02 8.60 -3.56
CA ILE A 254 -0.30 7.86 -2.53
C ILE A 254 0.92 7.16 -3.14
N VAL A 255 0.76 6.40 -4.24
CA VAL A 255 1.89 5.75 -4.93
C VAL A 255 2.92 6.78 -5.39
N ALA A 256 2.49 7.94 -5.87
CA ALA A 256 3.40 9.00 -6.29
C ALA A 256 4.22 9.60 -5.14
N THR A 257 3.69 9.65 -3.90
CA THR A 257 4.45 10.17 -2.74
C THR A 257 5.68 9.34 -2.40
N TRP A 258 5.71 8.06 -2.79
CA TRP A 258 6.87 7.19 -2.58
C TRP A 258 7.98 7.36 -3.62
N HIS A 259 7.81 8.27 -4.59
CA HIS A 259 8.80 8.56 -5.61
C HIS A 259 10.13 9.03 -4.99
N GLY A 260 11.22 8.39 -5.40
CA GLY A 260 12.56 8.68 -4.89
C GLY A 260 12.98 7.80 -3.70
N LEU A 261 12.03 7.18 -2.99
CA LEU A 261 12.30 6.15 -1.98
C LEU A 261 12.17 4.74 -2.57
N LEU A 262 11.11 4.49 -3.35
CA LEU A 262 10.88 3.23 -4.04
C LEU A 262 11.38 3.30 -5.49
N ASN A 263 11.72 2.14 -6.06
CA ASN A 263 12.18 2.05 -7.44
C ASN A 263 11.06 2.47 -8.42
N ALA A 264 11.44 3.12 -9.52
CA ALA A 264 10.46 3.56 -10.52
C ALA A 264 9.73 2.38 -11.18
N THR A 265 10.38 1.21 -11.26
CA THR A 265 9.81 -0.01 -11.85
C THR A 265 8.68 -0.60 -11.00
N SER A 266 8.86 -0.78 -9.68
CA SER A 266 7.79 -1.35 -8.84
C SER A 266 6.66 -0.35 -8.57
N LEU A 267 6.95 0.96 -8.52
CA LEU A 267 5.88 1.98 -8.48
C LEU A 267 5.04 1.97 -9.75
N ARG A 268 5.67 1.77 -10.92
CA ARG A 268 4.97 1.56 -12.19
C ARG A 268 4.16 0.28 -12.12
N GLU A 269 4.74 -0.89 -11.84
CA GLU A 269 4.00 -2.15 -11.74
C GLU A 269 2.76 -2.03 -10.83
N LEU A 270 2.90 -1.43 -9.65
CA LEU A 270 1.78 -1.19 -8.73
C LEU A 270 0.68 -0.31 -9.34
N SER A 271 1.07 0.76 -10.03
CA SER A 271 0.12 1.68 -10.69
C SER A 271 -0.54 1.08 -11.95
N LEU A 272 0.15 0.15 -12.60
CA LEU A 272 -0.23 -0.39 -13.91
C LEU A 272 -1.02 -1.68 -13.79
N ASP A 273 -0.50 -2.64 -13.03
CA ASP A 273 -1.06 -3.98 -12.91
C ASP A 273 -2.24 -4.03 -11.94
N GLY A 274 -2.13 -3.33 -10.82
CA GLY A 274 -3.18 -3.36 -9.79
C GLY A 274 -4.29 -2.33 -10.02
N ILE A 275 -3.92 -1.09 -10.35
CA ILE A 275 -4.89 0.01 -10.45
C ILE A 275 -5.52 0.10 -11.84
N LEU A 276 -4.69 0.25 -12.88
CA LEU A 276 -5.22 0.53 -14.22
C LEU A 276 -5.86 -0.72 -14.81
N ASN A 277 -5.20 -1.87 -14.80
CA ASN A 277 -5.75 -3.10 -15.40
C ASN A 277 -7.05 -3.52 -14.72
N ARG A 278 -7.14 -3.46 -13.38
CA ARG A 278 -8.38 -3.81 -12.65
C ARG A 278 -9.52 -2.86 -13.00
N TYR A 279 -9.29 -1.55 -12.98
CA TYR A 279 -10.37 -0.57 -13.22
C TYR A 279 -10.77 -0.49 -14.70
N LEU A 280 -9.80 -0.55 -15.61
CA LEU A 280 -10.09 -0.64 -17.04
C LEU A 280 -10.89 -1.90 -17.33
N LEU A 281 -10.46 -3.08 -16.87
CA LEU A 281 -11.20 -4.31 -17.17
C LEU A 281 -12.57 -4.35 -16.49
N LEU A 282 -12.70 -3.90 -15.23
CA LEU A 282 -14.01 -3.85 -14.56
C LEU A 282 -14.99 -2.92 -15.28
N SER A 283 -14.54 -1.71 -15.66
CA SER A 283 -15.39 -0.77 -16.40
C SER A 283 -15.74 -1.27 -17.81
N LEU A 284 -14.78 -1.90 -18.48
CA LEU A 284 -14.93 -2.42 -19.83
C LEU A 284 -15.77 -3.72 -19.87
N GLN A 285 -15.69 -4.57 -18.85
CA GLN A 285 -16.52 -5.78 -18.73
C GLN A 285 -17.97 -5.47 -18.36
N ALA A 286 -18.22 -4.37 -17.64
CA ALA A 286 -19.57 -3.92 -17.31
C ALA A 286 -20.31 -3.28 -18.50
N ALA A 287 -19.58 -2.87 -19.55
CA ALA A 287 -20.14 -2.24 -20.74
C ALA A 287 -20.38 -3.27 -21.86
N PRO A 288 -21.44 -3.11 -22.68
CA PRO A 288 -21.57 -3.89 -23.91
C PRO A 288 -20.35 -3.66 -24.83
N PRO A 289 -19.92 -4.68 -25.61
CA PRO A 289 -18.62 -4.67 -26.30
C PRO A 289 -18.35 -3.43 -27.16
N SER A 290 -19.40 -2.89 -27.80
CA SER A 290 -19.34 -1.67 -28.63
C SER A 290 -19.07 -0.40 -27.82
N SER A 291 -19.62 -0.31 -26.61
CA SER A 291 -19.43 0.82 -25.70
C SER A 291 -18.11 0.72 -24.93
N GLY A 292 -17.68 -0.49 -24.56
CA GLY A 292 -16.38 -0.71 -23.95
C GLY A 292 -15.23 -0.27 -24.86
N LEU A 293 -15.32 -0.56 -26.17
CA LEU A 293 -14.28 -0.17 -27.12
C LEU A 293 -14.11 1.36 -27.25
N MET A 294 -15.21 2.11 -27.19
CA MET A 294 -15.21 3.59 -27.17
C MET A 294 -14.58 4.14 -25.89
N GLN A 295 -14.90 3.54 -24.72
CA GLN A 295 -14.31 3.93 -23.44
C GLN A 295 -12.80 3.67 -23.40
N ALA A 296 -12.34 2.53 -23.94
CA ALA A 296 -10.91 2.21 -24.05
C ALA A 296 -10.14 3.24 -24.91
N GLN A 297 -10.75 3.72 -26.01
CA GLN A 297 -10.17 4.80 -26.82
C GLN A 297 -10.06 6.13 -26.06
N GLN A 298 -11.06 6.47 -25.24
CA GLN A 298 -11.08 7.71 -24.48
C GLN A 298 -10.05 7.73 -23.34
N VAL A 299 -9.82 6.59 -22.68
CA VAL A 299 -8.81 6.48 -21.61
C VAL A 299 -7.41 6.72 -22.14
N ARG A 300 -7.10 6.22 -23.35
CA ARG A 300 -5.82 6.47 -24.02
C ARG A 300 -5.59 7.96 -24.34
N GLY A 301 -6.64 8.71 -24.68
CA GLY A 301 -6.55 10.12 -25.02
C GLY A 301 -6.13 11.03 -23.85
N ARG A 302 -6.12 10.52 -22.62
CA ARG A 302 -5.68 11.29 -21.45
C ARG A 302 -4.16 11.36 -21.37
N ARG A 303 -3.63 12.56 -21.15
CA ARG A 303 -2.18 12.86 -21.09
C ARG A 303 -1.39 11.97 -20.11
N CYS A 304 -2.02 11.47 -19.06
CA CYS A 304 -1.41 10.54 -18.09
C CYS A 304 -1.05 9.17 -18.69
N PHE A 305 -1.80 8.70 -19.70
CA PHE A 305 -1.54 7.43 -20.37
C PHE A 305 -0.28 7.51 -21.25
N LEU A 306 -0.04 8.65 -21.89
CA LEU A 306 1.10 8.85 -22.80
C LEU A 306 2.45 9.06 -22.11
N ILE A 307 2.46 9.54 -20.86
CA ILE A 307 3.70 9.89 -20.14
C ILE A 307 4.34 8.67 -19.45
N TYR A 308 3.55 7.67 -19.05
CA TYR A 308 4.02 6.52 -18.26
C TYR A 308 3.94 5.16 -18.97
N PHE A 309 3.19 5.04 -20.08
CA PHE A 309 2.86 3.75 -20.69
C PHE A 309 3.45 3.59 -22.09
N LEU A 310 4.61 2.94 -22.15
CA LEU A 310 5.27 2.53 -23.40
C LEU A 310 5.61 1.02 -23.44
N CYS A 311 5.10 0.21 -22.50
CA CYS A 311 5.46 -1.21 -22.42
C CYS A 311 4.26 -2.17 -22.66
N PRO A 312 4.35 -3.10 -23.64
CA PRO A 312 3.34 -4.13 -23.91
C PRO A 312 2.94 -5.08 -22.77
N PRO A 313 3.83 -5.53 -21.84
CA PRO A 313 3.45 -6.55 -20.84
C PRO A 313 2.41 -6.04 -19.85
N GLN A 314 2.48 -4.76 -19.47
CA GLN A 314 1.58 -4.12 -18.50
C GLN A 314 0.19 -3.85 -19.06
N LEU A 315 0.03 -3.78 -20.39
CA LEU A 315 -1.26 -3.59 -21.07
C LEU A 315 -1.80 -4.89 -21.70
N ALA A 316 -1.18 -6.04 -21.41
CA ALA A 316 -1.54 -7.31 -22.04
C ALA A 316 -3.01 -7.69 -21.79
N ASN A 317 -3.54 -7.40 -20.60
CA ASN A 317 -4.94 -7.68 -20.28
C ASN A 317 -5.91 -6.80 -21.08
N LEU A 318 -5.62 -5.50 -21.20
CA LEU A 318 -6.39 -4.57 -22.02
C LEU A 318 -6.34 -4.97 -23.51
N CYS A 319 -5.16 -5.36 -24.00
CA CYS A 319 -4.99 -5.84 -25.38
C CYS A 319 -5.81 -7.11 -25.64
N ARG A 320 -5.83 -8.07 -24.69
CA ARG A 320 -6.68 -9.26 -24.77
C ARG A 320 -8.16 -8.90 -24.74
N TYR A 321 -8.59 -7.97 -23.89
CA TYR A 321 -9.98 -7.50 -23.86
C TYR A 321 -10.39 -6.88 -25.20
N ILE A 322 -9.60 -5.95 -25.75
CA ILE A 322 -9.91 -5.28 -27.03
C ILE A 322 -9.99 -6.31 -28.17
N TYR A 323 -9.09 -7.30 -28.17
CA TYR A 323 -9.13 -8.41 -29.11
C TYR A 323 -10.44 -9.21 -29.00
N HIS A 324 -10.81 -9.65 -27.79
CA HIS A 324 -12.03 -10.43 -27.55
C HIS A 324 -13.33 -9.66 -27.80
N ALA A 325 -13.37 -8.37 -27.46
CA ALA A 325 -14.51 -7.50 -27.73
C ALA A 325 -14.71 -7.33 -29.25
N ALA A 326 -13.63 -7.08 -30.00
CA ALA A 326 -13.68 -6.93 -31.44
C ALA A 326 -14.08 -8.25 -32.16
N THR A 327 -13.56 -9.40 -31.73
CA THR A 327 -13.98 -10.70 -32.26
C THR A 327 -15.44 -11.01 -31.95
N SER A 328 -15.91 -10.68 -30.75
CA SER A 328 -17.30 -10.86 -30.37
C SER A 328 -18.23 -10.00 -31.23
N ILE A 329 -17.88 -8.73 -31.48
CA ILE A 329 -18.63 -7.85 -32.39
C ILE A 329 -18.65 -8.42 -33.82
N HIS A 330 -17.52 -8.93 -34.32
CA HIS A 330 -17.43 -9.52 -35.65
C HIS A 330 -18.31 -10.77 -35.79
N ARG A 331 -18.31 -11.66 -34.78
CA ARG A 331 -19.12 -12.88 -34.77
C ARG A 331 -20.60 -12.60 -34.60
N LEU A 332 -20.98 -11.61 -33.78
CA LEU A 332 -22.38 -11.22 -33.59
C LEU A 332 -22.97 -10.50 -34.81
N ALA A 333 -22.13 -9.89 -35.65
CA ALA A 333 -22.56 -9.27 -36.91
C ALA A 333 -22.90 -10.30 -38.02
N PHE A 334 -22.57 -11.59 -37.84
CA PHE A 334 -22.99 -12.66 -38.76
C PHE A 334 -24.51 -12.88 -38.64
N GLY A 335 -25.26 -12.45 -39.66
CA GLY A 335 -26.73 -12.56 -39.70
C GLY A 335 -27.48 -11.25 -39.50
N CYS A 336 -26.81 -10.16 -39.13
CA CYS A 336 -27.40 -8.82 -39.01
C CYS A 336 -27.61 -8.13 -40.37
N PRO A 337 -28.43 -7.06 -40.45
CA PRO A 337 -28.58 -6.23 -41.65
C PRO A 337 -27.27 -5.55 -42.09
N ASP A 338 -27.17 -5.20 -43.38
CA ASP A 338 -25.92 -4.69 -43.99
C ASP A 338 -25.38 -3.40 -43.37
N THR A 339 -26.25 -2.57 -42.79
CA THR A 339 -25.89 -1.36 -42.05
C THR A 339 -25.12 -1.68 -40.77
N GLU A 340 -25.58 -2.66 -40.00
CA GLU A 340 -24.93 -3.12 -38.77
C GLU A 340 -23.62 -3.87 -39.06
N ARG A 341 -23.57 -4.63 -40.17
CA ARG A 341 -22.33 -5.27 -40.63
C ARG A 341 -21.26 -4.24 -41.01
N ARG A 342 -21.66 -3.14 -41.67
CA ARG A 342 -20.74 -2.05 -42.02
C ARG A 342 -20.22 -1.33 -40.78
N GLN A 343 -21.10 -1.03 -39.84
CA GLN A 343 -20.74 -0.40 -38.57
C GLN A 343 -19.81 -1.31 -37.74
N ALA A 344 -20.10 -2.62 -37.67
CA ALA A 344 -19.27 -3.61 -37.00
C ALA A 344 -17.84 -3.66 -37.59
N ARG A 345 -17.71 -3.68 -38.93
CA ARG A 345 -16.42 -3.64 -39.63
C ARG A 345 -15.62 -2.38 -39.31
N GLU A 346 -16.27 -1.22 -39.27
CA GLU A 346 -15.63 0.05 -38.90
C GLU A 346 -15.11 0.01 -37.45
N THR A 347 -15.91 -0.46 -36.49
CA THR A 347 -15.46 -0.64 -35.09
C THR A 347 -14.29 -1.62 -34.95
N VAL A 348 -14.30 -2.73 -35.71
CA VAL A 348 -13.21 -3.72 -35.69
C VAL A 348 -11.94 -3.14 -36.31
N GLN A 349 -12.04 -2.34 -37.37
CA GLN A 349 -10.90 -1.65 -37.97
C GLN A 349 -10.28 -0.64 -36.99
N GLN A 350 -11.11 0.08 -36.24
CA GLN A 350 -10.67 0.99 -35.18
C GLN A 350 -10.00 0.23 -34.02
N ALA A 351 -10.51 -0.94 -33.64
CA ALA A 351 -9.89 -1.82 -32.64
C ALA A 351 -8.50 -2.32 -33.08
N CYS A 352 -8.37 -2.71 -34.36
CA CYS A 352 -7.09 -3.09 -34.96
C CYS A 352 -6.07 -1.94 -34.94
N GLN A 353 -6.49 -0.72 -35.28
CA GLN A 353 -5.62 0.46 -35.20
C GLN A 353 -5.19 0.74 -33.75
N LEU A 354 -6.11 0.61 -32.80
CA LEU A 354 -5.83 0.75 -31.37
C LEU A 354 -4.78 -0.26 -30.90
N LEU A 355 -4.94 -1.56 -31.21
CA LEU A 355 -3.98 -2.61 -30.85
C LEU A 355 -2.58 -2.38 -31.45
N ARG A 356 -2.49 -1.99 -32.73
CA ARG A 356 -1.20 -1.67 -33.39
C ARG A 356 -0.50 -0.50 -32.71
N SER A 357 -1.27 0.51 -32.37
CA SER A 357 -0.74 1.71 -31.74
C SER A 357 -0.37 1.56 -30.27
N MET A 358 -0.79 0.47 -29.61
CA MET A 358 -0.33 0.06 -28.28
C MET A 358 0.87 -0.92 -28.34
N GLY A 359 1.39 -1.22 -29.53
CA GLY A 359 2.50 -2.19 -29.71
C GLY A 359 2.06 -3.66 -29.60
N ALA A 360 0.76 -3.96 -29.49
CA ALA A 360 0.23 -5.32 -29.45
C ALA A 360 0.07 -5.90 -30.86
N THR A 361 1.18 -6.04 -31.58
CA THR A 361 1.22 -6.46 -32.98
C THR A 361 0.65 -7.86 -33.20
N VAL A 362 0.90 -8.79 -32.28
CA VAL A 362 0.37 -10.17 -32.34
C VAL A 362 -1.15 -10.22 -32.27
N HIS A 363 -1.77 -9.45 -31.36
CA HIS A 363 -3.23 -9.38 -31.27
C HIS A 363 -3.85 -8.66 -32.47
N ALA A 364 -3.17 -7.65 -33.02
CA ALA A 364 -3.63 -6.95 -34.21
C ALA A 364 -3.56 -7.80 -35.49
N THR A 365 -2.52 -8.61 -35.65
CA THR A 365 -2.38 -9.51 -36.80
C THR A 365 -3.39 -10.66 -36.72
N ALA A 366 -3.60 -11.24 -35.54
CA ALA A 366 -4.62 -12.26 -35.31
C ALA A 366 -6.04 -11.76 -35.63
N LEU A 367 -6.40 -10.55 -35.15
CA LEU A 367 -7.71 -9.95 -35.44
C LEU A 367 -7.90 -9.66 -36.94
N THR A 368 -6.84 -9.23 -37.62
CA THR A 368 -6.87 -8.98 -39.07
C THR A 368 -7.08 -10.30 -39.84
N ALA A 369 -6.46 -11.40 -39.41
CA ALA A 369 -6.58 -12.72 -40.03
C ALA A 369 -7.98 -13.34 -39.84
N GLU A 370 -8.62 -13.15 -38.68
CA GLU A 370 -9.99 -13.61 -38.45
C GLU A 370 -11.03 -12.83 -39.27
N CYS A 371 -10.83 -11.52 -39.47
CA CYS A 371 -11.80 -10.67 -40.18
C CYS A 371 -11.66 -10.71 -41.70
N ASN A 372 -10.47 -11.02 -42.20
CA ASN A 372 -10.16 -11.23 -43.62
C ASN A 372 -9.42 -12.56 -43.77
N PRO A 373 -10.12 -13.71 -43.77
CA PRO A 373 -9.48 -14.97 -44.06
C PRO A 373 -8.90 -14.90 -45.48
N THR A 374 -7.58 -14.98 -45.60
CA THR A 374 -6.96 -15.19 -46.91
C THR A 374 -7.51 -16.49 -47.51
N PRO A 375 -7.73 -16.56 -48.85
CA PRO A 375 -8.38 -17.70 -49.50
C PRO A 375 -7.66 -19.06 -49.33
N SER A 376 -6.49 -19.09 -48.68
CA SER A 376 -5.72 -20.30 -48.39
C SER A 376 -6.22 -21.13 -47.20
N THR A 377 -7.18 -20.66 -46.38
CA THR A 377 -7.70 -21.44 -45.23
C THR A 377 -9.05 -22.13 -45.51
N GLN A 378 -9.69 -21.86 -46.66
CA GLN A 378 -10.97 -22.48 -47.03
C GLN A 378 -10.83 -23.92 -47.59
N SER A 379 -9.61 -24.42 -47.85
CA SER A 379 -9.43 -25.76 -48.42
C SER A 379 -9.20 -26.89 -47.41
N GLN A 380 -9.08 -26.62 -46.10
CA GLN A 380 -8.86 -27.67 -45.10
C GLN A 380 -10.05 -27.92 -44.14
N ALA A 381 -11.10 -27.11 -44.18
CA ALA A 381 -12.31 -27.34 -43.38
C ALA A 381 -13.40 -28.18 -44.09
N ALA A 382 -13.15 -28.65 -45.32
CA ALA A 382 -14.12 -29.44 -46.09
C ALA A 382 -14.01 -30.96 -45.88
N ASN A 383 -13.06 -31.47 -45.09
CA ASN A 383 -12.91 -32.90 -44.83
C ASN A 383 -12.77 -33.20 -43.33
N THR A 384 -13.89 -33.12 -42.60
CA THR A 384 -14.13 -33.99 -41.43
C THR A 384 -15.60 -34.40 -41.43
N PRO A 385 -15.93 -35.70 -41.29
CA PRO A 385 -17.31 -36.16 -41.35
C PRO A 385 -18.05 -35.86 -40.04
N SER A 386 -19.35 -35.57 -40.15
CA SER A 386 -20.26 -35.38 -39.01
C SER A 386 -20.28 -36.58 -38.05
N PRO A 387 -20.52 -36.37 -36.75
CA PRO A 387 -20.68 -37.48 -35.81
C PRO A 387 -22.07 -38.10 -36.01
N ALA A 388 -22.10 -39.39 -36.34
CA ALA A 388 -23.31 -40.18 -36.36
C ALA A 388 -23.79 -40.45 -34.92
N THR A 389 -25.08 -40.23 -34.72
CA THR A 389 -25.89 -40.68 -33.60
C THR A 389 -25.81 -42.21 -33.49
N SER A 390 -25.28 -42.75 -32.38
CA SER A 390 -25.41 -44.16 -32.04
C SER A 390 -25.74 -44.33 -30.57
N ILE A 391 -27.00 -44.69 -30.34
CA ILE A 391 -27.57 -45.26 -29.12
C ILE A 391 -26.99 -46.66 -28.92
N LEU A 392 -26.53 -47.01 -27.70
CA LEU A 392 -26.78 -48.31 -27.04
C LEU A 392 -26.12 -48.38 -25.64
N SER A 393 -26.90 -48.91 -24.69
CA SER A 393 -26.69 -48.97 -23.24
C SER A 393 -25.81 -50.18 -22.79
N PRO A 394 -25.77 -50.58 -21.50
CA PRO A 394 -24.55 -50.85 -20.74
C PRO A 394 -24.12 -52.33 -20.73
N ALA A 395 -22.82 -52.60 -20.54
CA ALA A 395 -22.30 -53.96 -20.39
C ALA A 395 -21.79 -54.22 -18.96
N ALA A 396 -22.34 -55.28 -18.38
CA ALA A 396 -22.09 -55.83 -17.06
C ALA A 396 -20.66 -56.39 -16.90
N GLY A 397 -20.12 -56.29 -15.68
CA GLY A 397 -18.97 -57.07 -15.24
C GLY A 397 -19.38 -58.50 -14.84
N PRO A 398 -18.49 -59.50 -14.99
CA PRO A 398 -18.82 -60.88 -14.69
C PRO A 398 -18.57 -61.23 -13.21
N GLN A 399 -19.47 -62.03 -12.63
CA GLN A 399 -19.27 -62.80 -11.40
C GLN A 399 -19.18 -64.30 -11.72
N HIS A 400 -18.52 -65.00 -10.78
CA HIS A 400 -18.26 -66.44 -10.64
C HIS A 400 -16.97 -66.93 -11.29
N MET A 401 -16.06 -67.59 -10.58
CA MET A 401 -16.23 -68.52 -9.43
C MET A 401 -15.28 -68.22 -8.28
#